data_AF-A0A9P3E741-F1
#
_entry.id   AF-A0A9P3E741-F1
#
_cell.length_a   1.000
_cell.length_b   1.000
_cell.length_c   1.000
_cell.angle_alpha   90.00
_cell.angle_beta   90.00
_cell.angle_gamma   90.00
#
_symmetry.space_group_name_H-M   'P 1'
#
loop_
_entity.id
_entity.type
_entity.pdbx_description
1 polymer ?
#
loop_
_entity_poly.entity_id
_entity_poly.type
_entity_poly.pdbx_seq_one_letter_code
_entity_poly.pdbx_strand_id
1 'polypeptide(L)'
;PFKGKVDLEAEAVKRYRQRRCQLLLDWWQSYVEEGEVQLATTAFIVGSCVVHFPKQQCERIAHSYLELLDRHRLAIPGAYIRRHAAINSLETYAQDVGMTHIAHCHRCGKPTGSLEDIGRDDVAFWWCKRCKLGARTCTICHESVKGLWMGCGKCHHGGH
;
A
#
# COMPACT_ATOMS: atom_id res chain seq x y z
N PRO A 1 -56.52 -4.91 -1.43
CA PRO A 1 -56.16 -4.73 0.00
C PRO A 1 -54.71 -5.10 0.37
N PHE A 2 -54.10 -6.12 -0.25
CA PHE A 2 -52.77 -6.61 0.14
C PHE A 2 -51.58 -5.79 -0.39
N LYS A 3 -51.71 -5.11 -1.55
CA LYS A 3 -50.61 -4.36 -2.19
C LYS A 3 -50.07 -3.23 -1.30
N GLY A 4 -50.95 -2.44 -0.68
CA GLY A 4 -50.56 -1.32 0.18
C GLY A 4 -49.87 -1.69 1.50
N LYS A 5 -50.10 -2.90 2.05
CA LYS A 5 -49.36 -3.38 3.24
C LYS A 5 -47.92 -3.76 2.88
N VAL A 6 -47.73 -4.43 1.74
CA VAL A 6 -46.41 -4.81 1.22
C VAL A 6 -45.58 -3.56 0.88
N ASP A 7 -46.21 -2.55 0.30
CA ASP A 7 -45.55 -1.28 -0.04
C ASP A 7 -45.14 -0.48 1.23
N LEU A 8 -45.96 -0.49 2.29
CA LEU A 8 -45.62 0.12 3.59
C LEU A 8 -44.48 -0.61 4.30
N GLU A 9 -44.45 -1.94 4.23
CA GLU A 9 -43.34 -2.74 4.77
C GLU A 9 -42.05 -2.51 3.99
N ALA A 10 -42.11 -2.43 2.66
CA ALA A 10 -40.96 -2.12 1.82
C ALA A 10 -40.36 -0.74 2.12
N GLU A 11 -41.20 0.28 2.29
CA GLU A 11 -40.75 1.63 2.63
C GLU A 11 -40.17 1.69 4.05
N ALA A 12 -40.76 0.96 5.01
CA ALA A 12 -40.21 0.83 6.36
C ALA A 12 -38.82 0.17 6.36
N VAL A 13 -38.62 -0.89 5.58
CA VAL A 13 -37.32 -1.57 5.42
C VAL A 13 -36.30 -0.65 4.75
N LYS A 14 -36.70 0.10 3.74
CA LYS A 14 -35.83 1.09 3.07
C LYS A 14 -35.38 2.18 4.03
N ARG A 15 -36.30 2.73 4.84
CA ARG A 15 -35.98 3.74 5.86
C ARG A 15 -35.08 3.18 6.95
N TYR A 16 -35.32 1.94 7.38
CA TYR A 16 -34.44 1.25 8.32
C TYR A 16 -33.01 1.11 7.76
N ARG A 17 -32.87 0.65 6.51
CA ARG A 17 -31.57 0.50 5.84
C ARG A 17 -30.85 1.85 5.73
N GLN A 18 -31.53 2.90 5.28
CA GLN A 18 -30.95 4.24 5.18
C GLN A 18 -30.40 4.74 6.52
N ARG A 19 -31.18 4.58 7.61
CA ARG A 19 -30.73 4.99 8.95
C ARG A 19 -29.50 4.23 9.41
N ARG A 20 -29.44 2.91 9.15
CA ARG A 20 -28.28 2.07 9.52
C ARG A 20 -27.04 2.41 8.70
N CYS A 21 -27.21 2.68 7.41
CA CYS A 21 -26.14 3.14 6.52
C CYS A 21 -25.58 4.50 6.97
N GLN A 22 -26.46 5.43 7.37
CA GLN A 22 -26.02 6.73 7.87
C GLN A 22 -25.21 6.59 9.17
N LEU A 23 -25.71 5.80 10.13
CA LEU A 23 -24.99 5.54 11.38
C LEU A 23 -23.60 4.94 11.15
N LEU A 24 -23.45 4.09 10.13
CA LEU A 24 -22.14 3.52 9.77
C LEU A 24 -21.18 4.60 9.26
N LEU A 25 -21.65 5.57 8.47
CA LEU A 25 -20.83 6.70 8.03
C LEU A 25 -20.44 7.59 9.20
N ASP A 26 -21.38 7.87 10.09
CA ASP A 26 -21.15 8.71 11.26
C ASP A 26 -20.07 8.07 12.16
N TRP A 27 -20.17 6.76 12.43
CA TRP A 27 -19.14 6.03 13.17
C TRP A 27 -17.78 6.02 12.47
N TRP A 28 -17.77 5.76 11.16
CA TRP A 28 -16.54 5.80 10.40
C TRP A 28 -15.87 7.17 10.49
N GLN A 29 -16.65 8.25 10.34
CA GLN A 29 -16.16 9.62 10.43
C GLN A 29 -15.55 9.90 11.82
N SER A 30 -16.18 9.45 12.91
CA SER A 30 -15.62 9.56 14.26
C SER A 30 -14.27 8.86 14.39
N TYR A 31 -14.13 7.64 13.85
CA TYR A 31 -12.82 6.96 13.85
C TYR A 31 -11.75 7.73 13.09
N VAL A 32 -12.12 8.40 11.99
CA VAL A 32 -11.16 9.22 11.24
C VAL A 32 -10.74 10.45 12.05
N GLU A 33 -11.68 11.12 12.71
CA GLU A 33 -11.44 12.30 13.54
C GLU A 33 -10.59 11.98 14.78
N GLU A 34 -10.78 10.81 15.38
CA GLU A 34 -10.01 10.32 16.52
C GLU A 34 -8.63 9.77 16.11
N GLY A 35 -8.38 9.56 14.81
CA GLY A 35 -7.13 8.99 14.31
C GLY A 35 -7.04 7.45 14.44
N GLU A 36 -8.17 6.78 14.67
CA GLU A 36 -8.29 5.32 14.79
C GLU A 36 -8.25 4.64 13.41
N VAL A 37 -7.08 4.64 12.79
CA VAL A 37 -6.87 4.20 11.40
C VAL A 37 -7.21 2.72 11.15
N GLN A 38 -7.06 1.85 12.15
CA GLN A 38 -7.40 0.43 12.03
C GLN A 38 -8.92 0.23 11.91
N LEU A 39 -9.69 0.85 12.81
CA LEU A 39 -11.15 0.75 12.82
C LEU A 39 -11.74 1.48 11.62
N ALA A 40 -11.24 2.66 11.29
CA ALA A 40 -11.63 3.40 10.09
C ALA A 40 -11.39 2.57 8.81
N THR A 41 -10.21 1.93 8.69
CA THR A 41 -9.91 1.06 7.53
C THR A 41 -10.83 -0.14 7.47
N THR A 42 -11.02 -0.84 8.60
CA THR A 42 -11.87 -2.03 8.67
C THR A 42 -13.33 -1.70 8.31
N ALA A 43 -13.85 -0.59 8.85
CA ALA A 43 -15.22 -0.17 8.64
C ALA A 43 -15.51 0.13 7.17
N PHE A 44 -14.60 0.81 6.44
CA PHE A 44 -14.85 1.05 5.02
C PHE A 44 -14.65 -0.23 4.20
N ILE A 45 -13.65 -1.07 4.47
CA ILE A 45 -13.42 -2.31 3.69
C ILE A 45 -14.66 -3.22 3.76
N VAL A 46 -15.21 -3.42 4.96
CA VAL A 46 -16.41 -4.25 5.14
C VAL A 46 -17.68 -3.50 4.70
N GLY A 47 -17.80 -2.22 5.05
CA GLY A 47 -18.98 -1.40 4.79
C GLY A 47 -19.20 -1.03 3.32
N SER A 48 -18.16 -1.12 2.48
CA SER A 48 -18.22 -0.71 1.06
C SER A 48 -19.28 -1.47 0.25
N CYS A 49 -19.69 -2.66 0.72
CA CYS A 49 -20.78 -3.43 0.09
C CYS A 49 -22.18 -2.82 0.30
N VAL A 50 -22.35 -1.94 1.29
CA VAL A 50 -23.64 -1.37 1.69
C VAL A 50 -23.70 0.15 1.62
N VAL A 51 -22.54 0.83 1.72
CA VAL A 51 -22.44 2.29 1.71
C VAL A 51 -21.23 2.75 0.89
N HIS A 52 -21.34 3.91 0.27
CA HIS A 52 -20.22 4.55 -0.42
C HIS A 52 -19.46 5.46 0.54
N PHE A 53 -18.16 5.19 0.70
CA PHE A 53 -17.26 6.02 1.50
C PHE A 53 -16.45 6.98 0.61
N PRO A 54 -15.95 8.10 1.16
CA PRO A 54 -15.09 9.04 0.42
C PRO A 54 -13.77 8.40 0.01
N LYS A 55 -13.58 8.15 -1.29
CA LYS A 55 -12.44 7.38 -1.84
C LYS A 55 -11.07 7.91 -1.42
N GLN A 56 -10.82 9.21 -1.60
CA GLN A 56 -9.52 9.83 -1.29
C GLN A 56 -9.15 9.71 0.19
N GLN A 57 -10.13 9.82 1.08
CA GLN A 57 -9.92 9.71 2.51
C GLN A 57 -9.68 8.25 2.91
N CYS A 58 -10.47 7.32 2.36
CA CYS A 58 -10.25 5.88 2.55
C CYS A 58 -8.85 5.45 2.11
N GLU A 59 -8.39 5.93 0.95
CA GLU A 59 -7.06 5.68 0.43
C GLU A 59 -5.97 6.15 1.40
N ARG A 60 -6.05 7.40 1.87
CA ARG A 60 -5.09 7.95 2.84
C ARG A 60 -5.05 7.13 4.14
N ILE A 61 -6.22 6.79 4.69
CA ILE A 61 -6.32 6.04 5.95
C ILE A 61 -5.75 4.62 5.79
N ALA A 62 -6.03 3.97 4.67
CA ALA A 62 -5.55 2.63 4.38
C ALA A 62 -4.03 2.59 4.20
N HIS A 63 -3.43 3.59 3.54
CA HIS A 63 -1.97 3.76 3.50
C HIS A 63 -1.39 3.91 4.91
N SER A 64 -1.95 4.78 5.75
CA SER A 64 -1.49 4.96 7.13
C SER A 64 -1.59 3.69 7.96
N TYR A 65 -2.63 2.87 7.76
CA TYR A 65 -2.76 1.60 8.45
C TYR A 65 -1.74 0.55 7.94
N LEU A 66 -1.48 0.50 6.64
CA LEU A 66 -0.42 -0.37 6.09
C LEU A 66 0.96 0.01 6.62
N GLU A 67 1.28 1.30 6.73
CA GLU A 67 2.54 1.76 7.34
C GLU A 67 2.70 1.30 8.81
N LEU A 68 1.60 1.28 9.58
CA LEU A 68 1.60 0.71 10.94
C LEU A 68 1.88 -0.78 10.91
N LEU A 69 1.20 -1.54 10.05
CA LEU A 69 1.38 -2.98 9.94
C LEU A 69 2.80 -3.34 9.51
N ASP A 70 3.38 -2.59 8.57
CA ASP A 70 4.76 -2.77 8.12
C ASP A 70 5.76 -2.49 9.26
N ARG A 71 5.55 -1.43 10.06
CA ARG A 71 6.35 -1.15 11.26
C ARG A 71 6.30 -2.27 12.29
N HIS A 72 5.14 -2.91 12.45
CA HIS A 72 4.95 -4.05 13.34
C HIS A 72 5.33 -5.40 12.70
N ARG A 73 5.85 -5.41 11.47
CA ARG A 73 6.22 -6.62 10.71
C ARG A 73 5.05 -7.60 10.50
N LEU A 74 3.83 -7.06 10.41
CA LEU A 74 2.59 -7.81 10.21
C LEU A 74 2.27 -7.95 8.71
N ALA A 75 3.11 -8.70 8.00
CA ALA A 75 3.02 -8.85 6.55
C ALA A 75 1.71 -9.53 6.08
N ILE A 76 1.21 -10.51 6.84
CA ILE A 76 -0.01 -11.25 6.47
C ILE A 76 -1.26 -10.33 6.50
N PRO A 77 -1.54 -9.59 7.59
CA PRO A 77 -2.60 -8.58 7.58
C PRO A 77 -2.42 -7.50 6.51
N GLY A 78 -1.18 -7.04 6.28
CA GLY A 78 -0.89 -6.05 5.24
C GLY A 78 -1.27 -6.55 3.85
N ALA A 79 -0.91 -7.78 3.50
CA ALA A 79 -1.28 -8.40 2.24
C ALA A 79 -2.80 -8.56 2.07
N TYR A 80 -3.52 -8.89 3.15
CA TYR A 80 -4.97 -8.98 3.13
C TYR A 80 -5.62 -7.64 2.76
N ILE A 81 -5.19 -6.56 3.40
CA ILE A 81 -5.73 -5.22 3.14
C ILE A 81 -5.46 -4.80 1.69
N ARG A 82 -4.23 -4.98 1.19
CA ARG A 82 -3.88 -4.66 -0.20
C ARG A 82 -4.78 -5.39 -1.21
N ARG A 83 -5.14 -6.65 -0.92
CA ARG A 83 -6.01 -7.46 -1.78
C ARG A 83 -7.49 -7.06 -1.72
N HIS A 84 -7.99 -6.65 -0.56
CA HIS A 84 -9.43 -6.51 -0.32
C HIS A 84 -9.92 -5.06 -0.23
N ALA A 85 -9.03 -4.08 -0.12
CA ALA A 85 -9.43 -2.68 0.02
C ALA A 85 -9.93 -2.04 -1.29
N ALA A 86 -9.75 -2.70 -2.45
CA ALA A 86 -10.15 -2.20 -3.77
C ALA A 86 -9.60 -0.78 -4.08
N ILE A 87 -8.36 -0.53 -3.65
CA ILE A 87 -7.64 0.73 -3.86
C ILE A 87 -6.40 0.41 -4.71
N ASN A 88 -6.39 0.88 -5.95
CA ASN A 88 -5.33 0.58 -6.93
C ASN A 88 -3.93 1.00 -6.47
N SER A 89 -3.80 2.03 -5.63
CA SER A 89 -2.50 2.48 -5.11
C SER A 89 -1.95 1.60 -3.99
N LEU A 90 -2.77 0.71 -3.42
CA LEU A 90 -2.34 -0.27 -2.42
C LEU A 90 -1.91 -1.59 -3.04
N GLU A 91 -2.39 -1.87 -4.26
CA GLU A 91 -2.01 -3.05 -5.02
C GLU A 91 -0.50 -3.00 -5.24
N THR A 92 0.19 -3.96 -4.63
CA THR A 92 1.61 -4.17 -4.91
C THR A 92 1.68 -4.91 -6.23
N TYR A 93 2.16 -4.23 -7.27
CA TYR A 93 2.38 -4.88 -8.55
C TYR A 93 3.64 -5.73 -8.46
N ALA A 94 3.72 -6.84 -9.21
CA ALA A 94 4.91 -7.67 -9.28
C ALA A 94 6.16 -6.89 -9.76
N GLN A 95 5.97 -5.75 -10.43
CA GLN A 95 7.06 -4.82 -10.77
C GLN A 95 7.69 -4.13 -9.55
N ASP A 96 6.98 -4.03 -8.43
CA ASP A 96 7.45 -3.40 -7.19
C ASP A 96 8.18 -4.38 -6.26
N VAL A 97 7.91 -5.69 -6.42
CA VAL A 97 8.49 -6.75 -5.58
C VAL A 97 9.07 -7.85 -6.47
N GLY A 98 10.40 -7.86 -6.60
CA GLY A 98 11.14 -8.96 -7.22
C GLY A 98 11.87 -8.64 -8.52
N MET A 99 11.77 -7.43 -9.06
CA MET A 99 12.69 -7.02 -10.12
C MET A 99 14.12 -6.97 -9.57
N THR A 100 15.05 -7.68 -10.21
CA THR A 100 16.47 -7.45 -9.97
C THR A 100 16.83 -6.10 -10.58
N HIS A 101 16.82 -5.05 -9.77
CA HIS A 101 17.19 -3.73 -10.27
C HIS A 101 18.71 -3.63 -10.42
N ILE A 102 19.15 -3.04 -11.52
CA ILE A 102 20.55 -2.72 -11.74
C ILE A 102 20.96 -1.62 -10.74
N ALA A 103 21.85 -1.96 -9.81
CA ALA A 103 22.43 -0.98 -8.91
C ALA A 103 23.59 -0.22 -9.59
N HIS A 104 23.92 0.96 -9.07
CA HIS A 104 24.97 1.82 -9.61
C HIS A 104 26.10 2.04 -8.60
N CYS A 105 27.33 2.13 -9.12
CA CYS A 105 28.53 2.31 -8.32
C CYS A 105 28.55 3.67 -7.61
N HIS A 106 28.90 3.66 -6.31
CA HIS A 106 29.00 4.89 -5.51
C HIS A 106 29.93 5.96 -6.10
N ARG A 107 31.05 5.54 -6.70
CA ARG A 107 32.10 6.47 -7.14
C ARG A 107 31.91 6.96 -8.57
N CYS A 108 31.49 6.10 -9.49
CA CYS A 108 31.47 6.43 -10.92
C CYS A 108 30.07 6.45 -11.55
N GLY A 109 29.01 6.11 -10.80
CA GLY A 109 27.64 6.10 -11.31
C GLY A 109 27.34 5.04 -12.38
N LYS A 110 28.35 4.25 -12.80
CA LYS A 110 28.16 3.15 -13.75
C LYS A 110 27.43 1.98 -13.08
N PRO A 111 26.64 1.20 -13.83
CA PRO A 111 25.96 0.02 -13.31
C PRO A 111 26.97 -0.98 -12.71
N THR A 112 26.59 -1.63 -11.61
CA THR A 112 27.43 -2.63 -10.92
C THR A 112 27.39 -4.00 -11.58
N GLY A 113 26.51 -4.21 -12.57
CA GLY A 113 26.38 -5.43 -13.37
C GLY A 113 25.28 -5.27 -14.43
N SER A 114 25.15 -6.24 -15.35
CA SER A 114 23.97 -6.39 -16.22
C SER A 114 23.15 -7.59 -15.79
N LEU A 115 21.85 -7.65 -16.15
CA LEU A 115 20.98 -8.80 -15.86
C LEU A 115 21.55 -10.14 -16.36
N GLU A 116 22.42 -10.10 -17.37
CA GLU A 116 23.12 -11.27 -17.92
C GLU A 116 24.24 -11.79 -17.00
N ASP A 117 24.68 -10.99 -16.03
CA ASP A 117 25.64 -11.39 -15.01
C ASP A 117 24.96 -12.20 -13.87
N ILE A 118 23.62 -12.35 -13.85
CA ILE A 118 22.89 -13.13 -12.83
C ILE A 118 23.11 -14.63 -13.06
N GLY A 119 23.57 -15.35 -12.02
CA GLY A 119 23.78 -16.80 -12.07
C GLY A 119 25.13 -17.22 -12.68
N ARG A 120 26.01 -16.26 -12.95
CA ARG A 120 27.39 -16.50 -13.36
C ARG A 120 28.30 -16.51 -12.14
N ASP A 121 28.96 -17.63 -11.88
CA ASP A 121 29.90 -17.78 -10.75
C ASP A 121 31.16 -16.92 -10.91
N ASP A 122 31.49 -16.51 -12.14
CA ASP A 122 32.67 -15.71 -12.47
C ASP A 122 32.46 -14.20 -12.32
N VAL A 123 31.22 -13.73 -12.13
CA VAL A 123 30.88 -12.31 -12.10
C VAL A 123 29.97 -11.96 -10.92
N ALA A 124 30.45 -11.10 -10.02
CA ALA A 124 29.61 -10.55 -8.96
C ALA A 124 28.69 -9.44 -9.51
N PHE A 125 27.40 -9.75 -9.71
CA PHE A 125 26.35 -8.85 -10.21
C PHE A 125 26.21 -7.51 -9.42
N TRP A 126 26.69 -7.46 -8.17
CA TRP A 126 26.62 -6.28 -7.29
C TRP A 126 27.95 -5.51 -7.14
N TRP A 127 28.93 -5.78 -8.00
CA TRP A 127 30.28 -5.24 -7.87
C TRP A 127 30.73 -4.42 -9.07
N CYS A 128 31.03 -3.13 -8.86
CA CYS A 128 31.48 -2.29 -9.96
C CYS A 128 32.81 -2.79 -10.56
N LYS A 129 32.76 -3.20 -11.83
CA LYS A 129 33.95 -3.69 -12.57
C LYS A 129 35.05 -2.63 -12.67
N ARG A 130 34.70 -1.33 -12.71
CA ARG A 130 35.63 -0.19 -12.80
C ARG A 130 36.23 0.23 -11.47
N CYS A 131 35.38 0.53 -10.48
CA CYS A 131 35.82 1.12 -9.21
C CYS A 131 36.08 0.10 -8.12
N LYS A 132 35.75 -1.19 -8.34
CA LYS A 132 35.86 -2.27 -7.36
C LYS A 132 35.19 -1.90 -6.03
N LEU A 133 33.98 -1.34 -6.12
CA LEU A 133 33.15 -0.90 -5.00
C LEU A 133 31.72 -1.39 -5.22
N GLY A 134 31.01 -1.66 -4.12
CA GLY A 134 29.59 -2.04 -4.13
C GLY A 134 28.63 -0.88 -4.46
N ALA A 135 27.35 -1.23 -4.52
CA ALA A 135 26.26 -0.26 -4.66
C ALA A 135 26.18 0.72 -3.48
N ARG A 136 25.65 1.93 -3.71
CA ARG A 136 25.33 2.87 -2.62
C ARG A 136 24.25 2.28 -1.73
N THR A 137 24.35 2.48 -0.42
CA THR A 137 23.25 2.29 0.53
C THR A 137 22.65 3.63 0.90
N CYS A 138 21.35 3.69 1.12
CA CYS A 138 20.71 4.89 1.65
C CYS A 138 21.18 5.13 3.09
N THR A 139 21.47 6.38 3.45
CA THR A 139 21.94 6.74 4.79
C THR A 139 20.86 6.66 5.87
N ILE A 140 19.60 6.52 5.48
CA ILE A 140 18.45 6.53 6.39
C ILE A 140 17.93 5.12 6.62
N CYS A 141 17.65 4.38 5.55
CA CYS A 141 17.12 3.02 5.65
C CYS A 141 18.16 1.94 5.38
N HIS A 142 19.41 2.30 5.08
CA HIS A 142 20.56 1.38 4.89
C HIS A 142 20.41 0.30 3.81
N GLU A 143 19.31 0.28 3.08
CA GLU A 143 19.12 -0.58 1.91
C GLU A 143 19.87 -0.05 0.68
N SER A 144 20.21 -0.93 -0.25
CA SER A 144 20.92 -0.59 -1.49
C SER A 144 20.06 0.26 -2.43
N VAL A 145 20.64 1.34 -2.93
CA VAL A 145 20.05 2.27 -3.89
C VAL A 145 20.01 1.62 -5.27
N LYS A 146 18.82 1.58 -5.85
CA LYS A 146 18.56 1.00 -7.17
C LYS A 146 18.37 2.17 -8.16
N GLY A 147 19.14 2.19 -9.26
CA GLY A 147 19.09 3.29 -10.25
C GLY A 147 19.81 4.59 -9.86
N LEU A 148 19.43 5.69 -10.53
CA LEU A 148 19.83 7.05 -10.13
C LEU A 148 19.19 7.40 -8.77
N TRP A 149 19.84 8.28 -8.00
CA TRP A 149 19.40 8.70 -6.66
C TRP A 149 18.14 9.59 -6.71
N MET A 150 17.03 9.05 -7.23
CA MET A 150 15.75 9.70 -7.42
C MET A 150 14.71 9.04 -6.51
N GLY A 151 14.75 9.33 -5.20
CA GLY A 151 13.66 9.05 -4.24
C GLY A 151 13.46 7.59 -3.76
N CYS A 152 13.42 7.38 -2.44
CA CYS A 152 13.19 6.05 -1.85
C CYS A 152 11.70 5.89 -1.58
N GLY A 153 11.07 4.77 -1.94
CA GLY A 153 9.68 4.50 -1.54
C GLY A 153 9.47 4.43 -0.01
N LYS A 154 10.52 4.15 0.77
CA LYS A 154 10.48 4.09 2.25
C LYS A 154 10.87 5.39 2.95
N CYS A 155 11.93 6.06 2.49
CA CYS A 155 12.49 7.23 3.18
C CYS A 155 12.52 8.51 2.33
N HIS A 156 12.04 8.47 1.09
CA HIS A 156 11.96 9.58 0.12
C HIS A 156 13.27 10.35 -0.17
N HIS A 157 14.42 9.87 0.31
CA HIS A 157 15.70 10.57 0.22
C HIS A 157 16.76 9.90 -0.69
N GLY A 158 16.41 8.85 -1.45
CA GLY A 158 17.31 8.27 -2.46
C GLY A 158 16.70 7.09 -3.19
N GLY A 159 16.93 6.88 -4.49
CA GLY A 159 16.29 5.80 -5.28
C GLY A 159 16.41 4.40 -4.65
N HIS A 160 15.33 3.79 -4.16
CA HIS A 160 15.26 2.34 -3.89
C HIS A 160 14.43 1.67 -4.97
#